data_AF-A0A2V7YT19-F1
#
_entry.id   AF-A0A2V7YT19-F1
#
_cell.length_a   1.000
_cell.length_b   1.000
_cell.length_c   1.000
_cell.angle_alpha   90.00
_cell.angle_beta   90.00
_cell.angle_gamma   90.00
#
_symmetry.space_group_name_H-M   'P 1'
#
loop_
_entity.id
_entity.type
_entity.pdbx_description
1 polymer ?
#
loop_
_entity_poly.entity_id
_entity_poly.type
_entity_poly.pdbx_seq_one_letter_code
_entity_poly.pdbx_strand_id
1 'polypeptide(L)'
;MAAELRLMIPTKESVEPDDRQLVRTIRDGDGEAFEHLVRRKTSKVYSLCYRIIGNAEDAKDIAQLVFIKLWENLEKYDPAYAFDTWLYRIVTNVAIDFMRNKQSRENAVNSNLRLVKTSTDAEQGVIVQRKEIEQVFNAVSSVLSPKQKTIFVMREMDDLPSSEIAKILGCRESTVRNHLFNARKLMQQQLKKRFPEYSRLWEERT
;
A
#
# COMPACT_ATOMS: atom_id res chain seq x y z
N MET A 1 -60.58 1.42 21.02
CA MET A 1 -59.48 0.45 21.07
C MET A 1 -59.14 -0.01 19.64
N ALA A 2 -58.20 0.65 18.95
CA ALA A 2 -57.67 0.21 17.65
C ALA A 2 -56.46 1.07 17.19
N ALA A 3 -55.52 1.41 18.08
CA ALA A 3 -54.49 2.44 17.80
C ALA A 3 -53.05 2.12 18.24
N GLU A 4 -52.75 0.91 18.74
CA GLU A 4 -51.43 0.59 19.33
C GLU A 4 -50.77 -0.70 18.79
N LEU A 5 -51.08 -1.12 17.56
CA LEU A 5 -50.45 -2.31 16.95
C LEU A 5 -49.80 -2.01 15.58
N ARG A 6 -48.89 -1.02 15.55
CA ARG A 6 -48.12 -0.68 14.34
C ARG A 6 -46.67 -0.22 14.58
N LEU A 7 -46.07 -0.61 15.71
CA LEU A 7 -44.65 -0.36 16.03
C LEU A 7 -43.93 -1.65 16.44
N MET A 8 -43.89 -2.64 15.53
CA MET A 8 -43.03 -3.82 15.70
C MET A 8 -42.66 -4.51 14.38
N ILE A 9 -42.35 -3.72 13.34
CA ILE A 9 -41.51 -4.22 12.25
C ILE A 9 -40.07 -3.90 12.65
N PRO A 10 -39.21 -4.89 12.96
CA PRO A 10 -37.78 -4.62 13.10
C PRO A 10 -37.29 -4.14 11.73
N THR A 11 -36.87 -2.87 11.66
CA THR A 11 -36.18 -2.35 10.49
C THR A 11 -34.96 -3.22 10.26
N LYS A 12 -35.00 -4.01 9.18
CA LYS A 12 -33.97 -4.96 8.74
C LYS A 12 -32.60 -4.34 8.97
N GLU A 13 -31.85 -4.86 9.96
CA GLU A 13 -30.48 -4.42 10.19
C GLU A 13 -29.74 -4.56 8.86
N SER A 14 -29.30 -3.44 8.31
CA SER A 14 -28.58 -3.39 7.05
C SER A 14 -27.15 -3.87 7.31
N VAL A 15 -27.01 -5.19 7.47
CA VAL A 15 -25.72 -5.87 7.47
C VAL A 15 -25.03 -5.46 6.17
N GLU A 16 -23.99 -4.63 6.27
CA GLU A 16 -23.22 -4.24 5.09
C GLU A 16 -22.70 -5.52 4.42
N PRO A 17 -22.93 -5.69 3.10
CA PRO A 17 -22.47 -6.88 2.41
C PRO A 17 -20.96 -7.03 2.54
N ASP A 18 -20.50 -8.24 2.83
CA ASP A 18 -19.08 -8.56 2.84
C ASP A 18 -18.48 -8.40 1.43
N ASP A 19 -17.17 -8.18 1.32
CA ASP A 19 -16.49 -8.01 0.04
C ASP A 19 -16.79 -9.19 -0.91
N ARG A 20 -16.91 -10.41 -0.38
CA ARG A 20 -17.27 -11.62 -1.15
C ARG A 20 -18.70 -11.59 -1.69
N GLN A 21 -19.63 -10.94 -0.99
CA GLN A 21 -21.01 -10.77 -1.46
C GLN A 21 -21.05 -9.71 -2.55
N LEU A 22 -20.41 -8.55 -2.33
CA LEU A 22 -20.26 -7.50 -3.35
C LEU A 22 -19.67 -8.06 -4.65
N VAL A 23 -18.59 -8.85 -4.60
CA VAL A 23 -18.01 -9.46 -5.81
C VAL A 23 -18.97 -10.40 -6.53
N ARG A 24 -19.87 -11.11 -5.85
CA ARG A 24 -20.91 -11.92 -6.51
C ARG A 24 -21.91 -11.03 -7.23
N THR A 25 -22.46 -10.04 -6.55
CA THR A 25 -23.46 -9.11 -7.12
C THR A 25 -22.91 -8.36 -8.35
N ILE A 26 -21.62 -7.99 -8.33
CA ILE A 26 -20.96 -7.36 -9.50
C ILE A 26 -20.89 -8.32 -10.70
N ARG A 27 -20.58 -9.61 -10.47
CA ARG A 27 -20.56 -10.64 -11.54
C ARG A 27 -21.96 -10.91 -12.09
N ASP A 28 -22.99 -10.74 -11.27
CA ASP A 28 -24.39 -10.85 -11.67
C ASP A 28 -24.87 -9.61 -12.47
N GLY A 29 -24.02 -8.61 -12.69
CA GLY A 29 -24.25 -7.45 -13.56
C GLY A 29 -24.49 -6.11 -12.84
N ASP A 30 -24.41 -6.07 -11.51
CA ASP A 30 -24.64 -4.85 -10.73
C ASP A 30 -23.38 -3.96 -10.68
N GLY A 31 -23.42 -2.85 -11.42
CA GLY A 31 -22.36 -1.83 -11.41
C GLY A 31 -22.30 -0.98 -10.13
N GLU A 32 -23.42 -0.79 -9.42
CA GLU A 32 -23.46 0.00 -8.18
C GLU A 32 -22.73 -0.71 -7.05
N ALA A 33 -22.83 -2.04 -7.01
CA ALA A 33 -22.06 -2.89 -6.08
C ALA A 33 -20.54 -2.72 -6.24
N PHE A 34 -20.04 -2.43 -7.45
CA PHE A 34 -18.61 -2.14 -7.66
C PHE A 34 -18.23 -0.75 -7.13
N GLU A 35 -19.09 0.26 -7.30
CA GLU A 35 -18.85 1.57 -6.70
C GLU A 35 -18.78 1.47 -5.16
N HIS A 36 -19.64 0.68 -4.55
CA HIS A 36 -19.62 0.42 -3.10
C HIS A 36 -18.31 -0.26 -2.67
N LEU A 37 -17.86 -1.27 -3.42
CA LEU A 37 -16.59 -1.95 -3.19
C LEU A 37 -15.39 -0.99 -3.32
N VAL A 38 -15.37 -0.15 -4.36
CA VAL A 38 -14.33 0.87 -4.57
C VAL A 38 -14.32 1.85 -3.39
N ARG A 39 -15.47 2.45 -3.04
CA ARG A 39 -15.60 3.40 -1.90
C ARG A 39 -15.04 2.80 -0.61
N ARG A 40 -15.42 1.56 -0.27
CA ARG A 40 -14.94 0.82 0.92
C ARG A 40 -13.43 0.54 0.90
N LYS A 41 -12.83 0.35 -0.28
CA LYS A 41 -11.39 0.02 -0.41
C LYS A 41 -10.47 1.21 -0.71
N THR A 42 -10.99 2.36 -1.15
CA THR A 42 -10.21 3.56 -1.54
C THR A 42 -9.17 3.96 -0.50
N SER A 43 -9.55 4.08 0.77
CA SER A 43 -8.61 4.49 1.84
C SER A 43 -7.46 3.50 2.03
N LYS A 44 -7.75 2.18 1.99
CA LYS A 44 -6.74 1.12 2.16
C LYS A 44 -5.79 1.07 0.96
N VAL A 45 -6.33 1.09 -0.25
CA VAL A 45 -5.56 1.08 -1.50
C VAL A 45 -4.66 2.31 -1.59
N TYR A 46 -5.20 3.51 -1.38
CA TYR A 46 -4.43 4.74 -1.43
C TYR A 46 -3.32 4.76 -0.36
N SER A 47 -3.64 4.35 0.88
CA SER A 47 -2.64 4.30 1.96
C SER A 47 -1.48 3.36 1.64
N LEU A 48 -1.77 2.17 1.07
CA LEU A 48 -0.73 1.22 0.68
C LEU A 48 0.10 1.74 -0.50
N CYS A 49 -0.54 2.29 -1.54
CA CYS A 49 0.15 2.96 -2.65
C CYS A 49 1.07 4.08 -2.14
N TYR A 50 0.58 4.92 -1.22
CA TYR A 50 1.35 6.04 -0.66
C TYR A 50 2.56 5.57 0.17
N ARG A 51 2.39 4.59 1.06
CA ARG A 51 3.50 4.01 1.86
C ARG A 51 4.58 3.38 0.97
N ILE A 52 4.17 2.71 -0.11
CA ILE A 52 5.10 2.07 -1.07
C ILE A 52 5.82 3.14 -1.92
N ILE A 53 5.09 4.08 -2.51
CA ILE A 53 5.64 5.00 -3.52
C ILE A 53 6.33 6.21 -2.86
N GLY A 54 5.74 6.78 -1.81
CA GLY A 54 6.28 7.94 -1.08
C GLY A 54 5.92 9.31 -1.66
N ASN A 55 5.19 9.36 -2.78
CA ASN A 55 4.67 10.59 -3.39
C ASN A 55 3.14 10.53 -3.44
N ALA A 56 2.46 11.63 -3.09
CA ALA A 56 1.01 11.67 -2.93
C ALA A 56 0.23 11.76 -4.25
N GLU A 57 0.83 12.29 -5.31
CA GLU A 57 0.22 12.40 -6.64
C GLU A 57 0.34 11.06 -7.37
N ASP A 58 1.57 10.53 -7.48
CA ASP A 58 1.85 9.18 -7.99
C ASP A 58 0.96 8.13 -7.28
N ALA A 59 0.76 8.25 -5.97
CA ALA A 59 -0.08 7.31 -5.22
C ALA A 59 -1.58 7.41 -5.52
N LYS A 60 -2.11 8.59 -5.89
CA LYS A 60 -3.50 8.75 -6.35
C LYS A 60 -3.68 8.09 -7.71
N ASP A 61 -2.78 8.37 -8.64
CA ASP A 61 -2.84 7.85 -10.01
C ASP A 61 -2.71 6.32 -10.01
N ILE A 62 -1.78 5.78 -9.23
CA ILE A 62 -1.63 4.33 -9.07
C ILE A 62 -2.81 3.70 -8.31
N ALA A 63 -3.43 4.37 -7.34
CA ALA A 63 -4.66 3.87 -6.71
C ALA A 63 -5.83 3.79 -7.71
N GLN A 64 -5.98 4.77 -8.61
CA GLN A 64 -6.98 4.71 -9.69
C GLN A 64 -6.69 3.54 -10.65
N LEU A 65 -5.43 3.39 -11.09
CA LEU A 65 -5.03 2.28 -11.96
C LEU A 65 -5.24 0.91 -11.30
N VAL A 66 -5.06 0.80 -9.98
CA VAL A 66 -5.41 -0.41 -9.21
C VAL A 66 -6.90 -0.72 -9.33
N PHE A 67 -7.80 0.26 -9.22
CA PHE A 67 -9.25 0.00 -9.35
C PHE A 67 -9.66 -0.38 -10.78
N ILE A 68 -9.01 0.17 -11.80
CA ILE A 68 -9.18 -0.28 -13.20
C ILE A 68 -8.73 -1.74 -13.33
N LYS A 69 -7.55 -2.09 -12.80
CA LYS A 69 -7.02 -3.46 -12.81
C LYS A 69 -7.85 -4.42 -11.95
N LEU A 70 -8.50 -3.94 -10.90
CA LEU A 70 -9.43 -4.70 -10.06
C LEU A 70 -10.67 -5.10 -10.86
N TRP A 71 -11.28 -4.15 -11.57
CA TRP A 71 -12.41 -4.39 -12.47
C TRP A 71 -12.04 -5.41 -13.56
N GLU A 72 -10.96 -5.16 -14.32
CA GLU A 72 -10.49 -6.03 -15.41
C GLU A 72 -10.20 -7.49 -14.98
N ASN A 73 -9.95 -7.72 -13.69
CA ASN A 73 -9.56 -9.04 -13.17
C ASN A 73 -10.56 -9.61 -12.16
N LEU A 74 -11.73 -8.98 -11.96
CA LEU A 74 -12.68 -9.37 -10.92
C LEU A 74 -13.18 -10.81 -11.09
N GLU A 75 -13.37 -11.27 -12.33
CA GLU A 75 -13.69 -12.67 -12.66
C GLU A 75 -12.66 -13.69 -12.16
N LYS A 76 -11.39 -13.28 -12.05
CA LYS A 76 -10.26 -14.13 -11.63
C LYS A 76 -10.10 -14.17 -10.10
N TYR A 77 -10.94 -13.47 -9.34
CA TYR A 77 -10.96 -13.61 -7.89
C TYR A 77 -11.47 -15.01 -7.48
N ASP A 78 -10.65 -15.74 -6.75
CA ASP A 78 -11.00 -17.00 -6.11
C ASP A 78 -11.46 -16.74 -4.66
N PRO A 79 -12.74 -17.01 -4.32
CA PRO A 79 -13.27 -16.84 -2.97
C PRO A 79 -12.57 -17.66 -1.88
N ALA A 80 -11.77 -18.68 -2.22
CA ALA A 80 -10.95 -19.41 -1.25
C ALA A 80 -9.94 -18.50 -0.52
N TYR A 81 -9.51 -17.40 -1.15
CA TYR A 81 -8.66 -16.38 -0.55
C TYR A 81 -9.49 -15.23 0.02
N ALA A 82 -8.97 -14.54 1.04
CA ALA A 82 -9.57 -13.28 1.48
C ALA A 82 -9.44 -12.23 0.36
N PHE A 83 -10.50 -11.45 0.13
CA PHE A 83 -10.53 -10.44 -0.92
C PHE A 83 -9.41 -9.40 -0.73
N ASP A 84 -9.14 -9.00 0.51
CA ASP A 84 -8.04 -8.09 0.84
C ASP A 84 -6.66 -8.64 0.45
N THR A 85 -6.37 -9.93 0.67
CA THR A 85 -5.10 -10.55 0.26
C THR A 85 -4.95 -10.54 -1.27
N TRP A 86 -6.05 -10.73 -2.01
CA TRP A 86 -6.07 -10.66 -3.48
C TRP A 86 -5.92 -9.22 -3.99
N LEU A 87 -6.60 -8.25 -3.37
CA LEU A 87 -6.45 -6.83 -3.65
C LEU A 87 -5.01 -6.34 -3.37
N TYR A 88 -4.38 -6.79 -2.27
CA TYR A 88 -2.98 -6.52 -1.98
C TYR A 88 -2.05 -7.01 -3.10
N ARG A 89 -2.34 -8.16 -3.72
CA ARG A 89 -1.56 -8.65 -4.87
C ARG A 89 -1.69 -7.73 -6.08
N ILE A 90 -2.87 -7.17 -6.34
CA ILE A 90 -3.07 -6.17 -7.41
C ILE A 90 -2.29 -4.89 -7.09
N VAL A 91 -2.49 -4.31 -5.90
CA VAL A 91 -1.79 -3.08 -5.45
C VAL A 91 -0.28 -3.23 -5.54
N THR A 92 0.27 -4.31 -4.97
CA THR A 92 1.72 -4.50 -4.90
C THR A 92 2.35 -4.73 -6.27
N ASN A 93 1.68 -5.44 -7.18
CA ASN A 93 2.15 -5.58 -8.57
C ASN A 93 2.20 -4.23 -9.29
N VAL A 94 1.09 -3.49 -9.31
CA VAL A 94 1.02 -2.18 -10.01
C VAL A 94 2.02 -1.18 -9.42
N ALA A 95 2.15 -1.12 -8.09
CA ALA A 95 3.10 -0.22 -7.44
C ALA A 95 4.58 -0.62 -7.69
N ILE A 96 4.90 -1.92 -7.69
CA ILE A 96 6.26 -2.40 -8.01
C ILE A 96 6.64 -2.08 -9.45
N ASP A 97 5.74 -2.30 -10.40
CA ASP A 97 6.01 -2.04 -11.82
C ASP A 97 6.09 -0.54 -12.12
N PHE A 98 5.27 0.29 -11.47
CA PHE A 98 5.42 1.75 -11.49
C PHE A 98 6.81 2.19 -10.99
N MET A 99 7.25 1.72 -9.82
CA MET A 99 8.56 2.06 -9.26
C MET A 99 9.72 1.61 -10.15
N ARG A 100 9.63 0.41 -10.75
CA ARG A 100 10.63 -0.09 -11.72
C ARG A 100 10.73 0.81 -12.94
N ASN A 101 9.59 1.20 -13.51
CA ASN A 101 9.53 2.07 -14.68
C ASN A 101 10.06 3.48 -14.35
N LYS A 102 9.71 4.02 -13.17
CA LYS A 102 10.22 5.30 -12.68
C LYS A 102 11.75 5.27 -12.52
N GLN A 103 12.29 4.25 -11.84
CA GLN A 103 13.74 4.06 -11.67
C GLN A 103 14.47 3.89 -13.02
N SER A 104 13.88 3.17 -13.99
CA SER A 104 14.45 3.02 -15.33
C SER A 104 14.55 4.35 -16.07
N ARG A 105 13.49 5.18 -16.05
CA ARG A 105 13.49 6.53 -16.64
C ARG A 105 14.51 7.44 -15.95
N GLU A 106 14.55 7.46 -14.62
CA GLU A 106 15.52 8.25 -13.85
C GLU A 106 16.95 7.84 -14.19
N ASN A 107 17.24 6.55 -14.31
CA ASN A 107 18.57 6.07 -14.72
C ASN A 107 18.94 6.51 -16.15
N ALA A 108 18.01 6.41 -17.11
CA ALA A 108 18.23 6.84 -18.49
C ALA A 108 18.45 8.36 -18.62
N VAL A 109 17.75 9.16 -17.80
CA VAL A 109 17.96 10.61 -17.73
C VAL A 109 19.32 10.92 -17.10
N ASN A 110 19.69 10.27 -15.99
CA ASN A 110 20.98 10.47 -15.33
C ASN A 110 22.18 9.97 -16.15
N SER A 111 22.02 8.97 -17.04
CA SER A 111 23.08 8.59 -17.97
C SER A 111 23.31 9.62 -19.07
N ASN A 112 22.29 10.42 -19.41
CA ASN A 112 22.37 11.49 -20.40
C ASN A 112 22.72 12.86 -19.80
N LEU A 113 22.50 13.06 -18.50
CA LEU A 113 22.73 14.33 -17.78
C LEU A 113 23.61 14.10 -16.54
N ARG A 114 24.91 14.39 -16.65
CA ARG A 114 25.79 14.54 -15.48
C ARG A 114 25.49 15.89 -14.80
N LEU A 115 25.06 15.84 -13.54
CA LEU A 115 24.69 16.97 -12.66
C LEU A 115 23.33 17.59 -13.09
N VAL A 116 22.41 17.99 -12.21
CA VAL A 116 22.51 18.57 -10.85
C VAL A 116 21.44 17.96 -9.92
N LYS A 117 21.72 17.86 -8.61
CA LYS A 117 20.69 17.63 -7.58
C LYS A 117 20.25 18.95 -6.96
N THR A 118 18.98 19.31 -7.13
CA THR A 118 18.35 20.41 -6.40
C THR A 118 17.62 19.85 -5.19
N SER A 119 18.04 20.27 -4.00
CA SER A 119 17.26 20.13 -2.76
C SER A 119 16.32 21.34 -2.66
N THR A 120 15.07 21.15 -2.24
CA THR A 120 14.17 22.24 -1.85
C THR A 120 13.84 22.14 -0.37
N ASP A 121 13.99 23.26 0.33
CA ASP A 121 13.82 23.38 1.78
C ASP A 121 12.35 23.48 2.22
N ALA A 122 12.12 23.44 3.53
CA ALA A 122 10.83 23.16 4.17
C ALA A 122 10.16 24.37 4.85
N GLU A 123 8.88 24.23 5.20
CA GLU A 123 8.13 25.14 6.07
C GLU A 123 7.29 24.40 7.16
N GLN A 124 6.88 25.17 8.17
CA GLN A 124 6.38 24.72 9.48
C GLN A 124 4.84 24.52 9.53
N GLY A 125 4.18 24.07 10.61
CA GLY A 125 4.60 23.65 11.96
C GLY A 125 3.61 22.62 12.54
N VAL A 126 3.99 21.83 13.57
CA VAL A 126 3.22 20.72 14.22
C VAL A 126 2.86 19.55 13.29
N ILE A 127 2.40 19.81 12.07
CA ILE A 127 2.39 18.86 10.93
C ILE A 127 3.84 18.39 10.61
N VAL A 128 4.83 19.20 11.02
CA VAL A 128 6.27 18.97 10.85
C VAL A 128 6.71 17.58 11.32
N GLN A 129 6.38 17.10 12.51
CA GLN A 129 6.90 15.79 12.97
C GLN A 129 6.44 14.61 12.11
N ARG A 130 5.18 14.61 11.61
CA ARG A 130 4.73 13.55 10.69
C ARG A 130 5.40 13.67 9.33
N LYS A 131 5.48 14.89 8.78
CA LYS A 131 6.19 15.14 7.51
C LYS A 131 7.68 14.81 7.61
N GLU A 132 8.34 15.10 8.73
CA GLU A 132 9.73 14.74 9.01
C GLU A 132 9.90 13.22 9.02
N ILE A 133 9.06 12.48 9.75
CA ILE A 133 9.11 11.01 9.77
C ILE A 133 8.87 10.42 8.36
N GLU A 134 7.92 10.96 7.60
CA GLU A 134 7.66 10.56 6.21
C GLU A 134 8.83 10.90 5.27
N GLN A 135 9.44 12.08 5.42
CA GLN A 135 10.62 12.52 4.67
C GLN A 135 11.85 11.67 5.00
N VAL A 136 12.12 11.39 6.28
CA VAL A 136 13.17 10.50 6.74
C VAL A 136 12.94 9.09 6.20
N PHE A 137 11.72 8.54 6.33
CA PHE A 137 11.39 7.22 5.77
C PHE A 137 11.61 7.17 4.26
N ASN A 138 11.16 8.17 3.50
CA ASN A 138 11.37 8.23 2.05
C ASN A 138 12.86 8.37 1.69
N ALA A 139 13.63 9.20 2.42
CA ALA A 139 15.05 9.43 2.20
C ALA A 139 15.96 8.25 2.63
N VAL A 140 15.49 7.41 3.55
CA VAL A 140 16.17 6.19 4.03
C VAL A 140 15.78 4.97 3.19
N SER A 141 14.51 4.85 2.80
CA SER A 141 14.01 3.75 1.96
C SER A 141 14.37 3.89 0.47
N SER A 142 14.87 5.05 0.02
CA SER A 142 15.25 5.28 -1.39
C SER A 142 16.37 4.38 -1.93
N VAL A 143 17.08 3.65 -1.07
CA VAL A 143 18.09 2.65 -1.49
C VAL A 143 17.53 1.23 -1.64
N LEU A 144 16.27 1.02 -1.25
CA LEU A 144 15.63 -0.28 -1.37
C LEU A 144 15.18 -0.51 -2.81
N SER A 145 15.35 -1.73 -3.30
CA SER A 145 14.64 -2.14 -4.53
C SER A 145 13.13 -2.05 -4.34
N PRO A 146 12.34 -1.84 -5.42
CA PRO A 146 10.88 -1.85 -5.39
C PRO A 146 10.28 -2.98 -4.55
N LYS A 147 10.80 -4.20 -4.72
CA LYS A 147 10.32 -5.39 -3.99
C LYS A 147 10.69 -5.37 -2.50
N GLN A 148 11.88 -4.89 -2.13
CA GLN A 148 12.28 -4.74 -0.72
C GLN A 148 11.42 -3.70 0.00
N LYS A 149 11.18 -2.53 -0.61
CA LYS A 149 10.34 -1.47 -0.01
C LYS A 149 8.92 -1.96 0.19
N THR A 150 8.31 -2.60 -0.81
CA THR A 150 6.97 -3.18 -0.71
C THR A 150 6.86 -4.25 0.39
N ILE A 151 7.84 -5.15 0.50
CA ILE A 151 7.88 -6.16 1.57
C ILE A 151 8.03 -5.52 2.96
N PHE A 152 8.90 -4.51 3.09
CA PHE A 152 9.11 -3.79 4.35
C PHE A 152 7.83 -3.07 4.79
N VAL A 153 7.16 -2.33 3.90
CA VAL A 153 5.89 -1.66 4.20
C VAL A 153 4.83 -2.65 4.70
N MET A 154 4.61 -3.75 3.98
CA MET A 154 3.61 -4.75 4.39
C MET A 154 3.93 -5.41 5.74
N ARG A 155 5.21 -5.61 6.08
CA ARG A 155 5.59 -6.22 7.36
C ARG A 155 5.57 -5.26 8.54
N GLU A 156 6.09 -4.05 8.35
CA GLU A 156 6.40 -3.13 9.46
C GLU A 156 5.32 -2.03 9.64
N MET A 157 4.47 -1.78 8.62
CA MET A 157 3.40 -0.76 8.67
C MET A 157 1.99 -1.36 8.60
N ASP A 158 1.84 -2.55 8.02
CA ASP A 158 0.57 -3.28 7.90
C ASP A 158 0.53 -4.56 8.76
N ASP A 159 1.63 -4.87 9.48
CA ASP A 159 1.86 -6.06 10.33
C ASP A 159 1.53 -7.42 9.67
N LEU A 160 1.57 -7.52 8.34
CA LEU A 160 1.26 -8.78 7.65
C LEU A 160 2.34 -9.83 7.93
N PRO A 161 1.99 -11.09 8.27
CA PRO A 161 2.98 -12.14 8.51
C PRO A 161 3.75 -12.48 7.23
N SER A 162 5.00 -12.94 7.38
CA SER A 162 5.86 -13.26 6.23
C SER A 162 5.24 -14.31 5.29
N SER A 163 4.46 -15.23 5.84
CA SER A 163 3.70 -16.26 5.11
C SER A 163 2.54 -15.69 4.27
N GLU A 164 1.91 -14.58 4.69
CA GLU A 164 0.88 -13.91 3.89
C GLU A 164 1.49 -13.01 2.82
N ILE A 165 2.55 -12.27 3.15
CA ILE A 165 3.36 -11.52 2.18
C ILE A 165 3.87 -12.45 1.06
N ALA A 166 4.26 -13.68 1.41
CA ALA A 166 4.68 -14.70 0.45
C ALA A 166 3.56 -15.12 -0.51
N LYS A 167 2.32 -15.28 -0.02
CA LYS A 167 1.12 -15.55 -0.84
C LYS A 167 0.83 -14.37 -1.78
N ILE A 168 0.78 -13.15 -1.22
CA ILE A 168 0.55 -11.90 -1.96
C ILE A 168 1.53 -11.78 -3.14
N LEU A 169 2.83 -11.95 -2.88
CA LEU A 169 3.88 -11.78 -3.88
C LEU A 169 4.20 -13.05 -4.70
N GLY A 170 3.52 -14.17 -4.47
CA GLY A 170 3.74 -15.44 -5.15
C GLY A 170 5.18 -15.97 -5.03
N CYS A 171 5.78 -15.89 -3.84
CA CYS A 171 7.14 -16.34 -3.58
C CYS A 171 7.24 -17.23 -2.32
N ARG A 172 8.44 -17.71 -2.00
CA ARG A 172 8.67 -18.49 -0.77
C ARG A 172 8.80 -17.54 0.42
N GLU A 173 8.33 -17.96 1.59
CA GLU A 173 8.47 -17.18 2.83
C GLU A 173 9.94 -16.90 3.21
N SER A 174 10.87 -17.80 2.88
CA SER A 174 12.31 -17.54 3.00
C SER A 174 12.79 -16.36 2.12
N THR A 175 12.20 -16.18 0.93
CA THR A 175 12.45 -15.01 0.07
C THR A 175 11.98 -13.71 0.74
N VAL A 176 10.83 -13.73 1.41
CA VAL A 176 10.31 -12.58 2.18
C VAL A 176 11.26 -12.23 3.33
N ARG A 177 11.64 -13.22 4.16
CA ARG A 177 12.58 -13.03 5.27
C ARG A 177 13.94 -12.49 4.79
N ASN A 178 14.47 -13.00 3.68
CA ASN A 178 15.72 -12.51 3.09
C ASN A 178 15.59 -11.05 2.59
N HIS A 179 14.45 -10.67 1.99
CA HIS A 179 14.23 -9.28 1.60
C HIS A 179 14.11 -8.35 2.81
N LEU A 180 13.41 -8.76 3.88
CA LEU A 180 13.29 -7.99 5.13
C LEU A 180 14.64 -7.77 5.80
N PHE A 181 15.45 -8.81 5.97
CA PHE A 181 16.79 -8.71 6.55
C PHE A 181 17.67 -7.70 5.78
N ASN A 182 17.70 -7.82 4.45
CA ASN A 182 18.46 -6.91 3.60
C ASN A 182 17.89 -5.48 3.62
N ALA A 183 16.56 -5.32 3.66
CA ALA A 183 15.92 -4.00 3.74
C ALA A 183 16.26 -3.29 5.05
N ARG A 184 16.12 -3.99 6.19
CA ARG A 184 16.51 -3.49 7.52
C ARG A 184 17.96 -3.04 7.57
N LYS A 185 18.89 -3.89 7.09
CA LYS A 185 20.33 -3.56 7.02
C LYS A 185 20.61 -2.30 6.18
N LEU A 186 20.01 -2.20 4.99
CA LEU A 186 20.18 -1.04 4.11
C LEU A 186 19.59 0.25 4.71
N MET A 187 18.39 0.17 5.30
CA MET A 187 17.76 1.31 5.97
C MET A 187 18.57 1.77 7.19
N GLN A 188 19.06 0.85 8.03
CA GLN A 188 19.92 1.20 9.17
C GLN A 188 21.20 1.92 8.71
N GLN A 189 21.83 1.45 7.63
CA GLN A 189 23.02 2.08 7.06
C GLN A 189 22.72 3.49 6.50
N GLN A 190 21.57 3.70 5.85
CA GLN A 190 21.17 5.03 5.38
C GLN A 190 20.77 5.97 6.51
N LEU A 191 20.07 5.48 7.54
CA LEU A 191 19.73 6.26 8.73
C LEU A 191 21.01 6.75 9.42
N LYS A 192 21.95 5.84 9.71
CA LYS A 192 23.27 6.20 10.29
C LYS A 192 24.06 7.20 9.44
N LYS A 193 23.93 7.15 8.12
CA LYS A 193 24.66 8.03 7.19
C LYS A 193 24.03 9.41 7.02
N ARG A 194 22.69 9.50 6.94
CA ARG A 194 21.96 10.72 6.56
C ARG A 194 21.29 11.43 7.74
N PHE A 195 21.04 10.70 8.82
CA PHE A 195 20.22 11.09 9.96
C PHE A 195 20.80 10.49 11.27
N PRO A 196 22.09 10.72 11.58
CA PRO A 196 22.78 10.10 12.72
C PRO A 196 22.11 10.37 14.07
N GLU A 197 21.42 11.49 14.21
CA GLU A 197 20.61 11.87 15.38
C GLU A 197 19.51 10.87 15.72
N TYR A 198 18.96 10.16 14.72
CA TYR A 198 17.96 9.09 14.91
C TYR A 198 18.58 7.69 15.10
N SER A 199 19.90 7.53 14.95
CA SER A 199 20.56 6.21 15.01
C SER A 199 20.35 5.47 16.32
N ARG A 200 20.28 6.18 17.46
CA ARG A 200 20.18 5.57 18.79
C ARG A 200 18.88 4.80 18.99
N LEU A 201 17.78 5.31 18.43
CA LEU A 201 16.43 4.72 18.53
C LEU A 201 16.30 3.34 17.86
N TRP A 202 17.27 2.96 17.02
CA TRP A 202 17.26 1.69 16.29
C TRP A 202 18.07 0.58 16.98
N GLU A 203 18.93 0.94 17.94
CA GLU A 203 19.81 -0.01 18.63
C GLU A 203 19.11 -0.66 19.84
N GLU A 204 18.01 -0.07 20.33
CA GLU A 204 17.19 -0.57 21.45
C GLU A 204 16.12 -1.61 21.03
N ARG A 205 15.98 -1.90 19.73
CA ARG A 205 14.87 -2.71 19.16
C ARG A 205 15.31 -3.95 18.35
N THR A 206 16.60 -4.28 18.35
CA THR A 206 17.16 -5.43 17.60
C THR A 206 17.60 -6.54 18.53
#